data_AF-A0A951G2G1-F1
#
_entry.id   AF-A0A951G2G1-F1
#
_cell.length_a   1.000
_cell.length_b   1.000
_cell.length_c   1.000
_cell.angle_alpha   90.00
_cell.angle_beta   90.00
_cell.angle_gamma   90.00
#
_symmetry.space_group_name_H-M   'P 1'
#
loop_
_entity.id
_entity.type
_entity.pdbx_description
1 polymer ?
#
loop_
_entity_poly.entity_id
_entity_poly.type
_entity_poly.pdbx_seq_one_letter_code
_entity_poly.pdbx_strand_id
1 'polypeptide(L)'
;MATRRVRTSARVEVASDRGVFMISVAAELADMHPQTLRMYEARGLIEPKRSPKGTRLYSHKDVERLRRIQAMTAELGMNLAGVERVFELEEQLGGMERKIRLLEKRAAELKAEVERLEQVRRELRAEIVPYVKGGAIVRNADVKRFTVRVQRPGGGTQRPSA
;
A
#
# COMPACT_ATOMS: atom_id res chain seq x y z
N MET A 1 65.43 -6.90 -3.46
CA MET A 1 64.41 -5.85 -3.68
C MET A 1 63.05 -6.40 -3.30
N ALA A 2 62.31 -5.76 -2.38
CA ALA A 2 60.99 -6.23 -1.95
C ALA A 2 59.88 -5.39 -2.61
N THR A 3 59.00 -6.02 -3.39
CA THR A 3 57.89 -5.36 -4.08
C THR A 3 56.74 -5.09 -3.11
N ARG A 4 56.60 -3.82 -2.70
CA ARG A 4 55.50 -3.36 -1.84
C ARG A 4 54.17 -3.42 -2.59
N ARG A 5 53.35 -4.45 -2.35
CA ARG A 5 51.95 -4.49 -2.81
C ARG A 5 51.15 -3.37 -2.13
N VAL A 6 50.82 -2.33 -2.89
CA VAL A 6 49.85 -1.31 -2.47
C VAL A 6 48.46 -1.97 -2.46
N ARG A 7 47.78 -1.97 -1.32
CA ARG A 7 46.37 -2.38 -1.25
C ARG A 7 45.50 -1.19 -1.68
N THR A 8 45.05 -1.19 -2.93
CA THR A 8 44.01 -0.25 -3.39
C THR A 8 42.66 -0.67 -2.83
N SER A 9 42.06 0.16 -1.97
CA SER A 9 40.69 -0.02 -1.48
C SER A 9 39.70 0.67 -2.40
N ALA A 10 38.83 -0.10 -3.07
CA ALA A 10 37.67 0.44 -3.77
C ALA A 10 36.44 0.41 -2.85
N ARG A 11 35.77 1.55 -2.67
CA ARG A 11 34.45 1.60 -2.01
C ARG A 11 33.40 1.16 -3.03
N VAL A 12 32.74 0.05 -2.78
CA VAL A 12 31.65 -0.47 -3.61
C VAL A 12 30.38 -0.40 -2.78
N GLU A 13 29.34 0.27 -3.30
CA GLU A 13 28.01 0.20 -2.72
C GLU A 13 27.40 -1.17 -3.05
N VAL A 14 27.02 -1.89 -2.00
CA VAL A 14 26.54 -3.26 -2.09
C VAL A 14 25.12 -3.32 -1.54
N ALA A 15 24.20 -3.88 -2.34
CA ALA A 15 22.84 -4.16 -1.89
C ALA A 15 22.86 -4.99 -0.59
N SER A 16 22.06 -4.60 0.40
CA SER A 16 22.15 -5.12 1.77
C SER A 16 21.82 -6.62 1.91
N ASP A 17 21.24 -7.24 0.88
CA ASP A 17 20.95 -8.68 0.77
C ASP A 17 22.09 -9.50 0.11
N ARG A 18 23.12 -8.86 -0.44
CA ARG A 18 24.26 -9.56 -1.07
C ARG A 18 25.19 -10.11 0.00
N GLY A 19 25.43 -11.42 -0.03
CA GLY A 19 26.41 -12.07 0.82
C GLY A 19 27.82 -11.55 0.52
N VAL A 20 28.46 -10.91 1.51
CA VAL A 20 29.83 -10.37 1.42
C VAL A 20 30.69 -10.67 2.64
N PHE A 21 30.08 -10.94 3.79
CA PHE A 21 30.80 -11.20 5.04
C PHE A 21 31.06 -12.70 5.23
N MET A 22 32.27 -13.05 5.64
CA MET A 22 32.61 -14.40 6.09
C MET A 22 32.06 -14.64 7.52
N ILE A 23 31.95 -15.89 7.96
CA ILE A 23 31.41 -16.20 9.32
C ILE A 23 32.15 -15.49 10.46
N SER A 24 33.48 -15.32 10.37
CA SER A 24 34.24 -14.56 11.37
C SER A 24 33.83 -13.09 11.40
N VAL A 25 33.79 -12.44 10.24
CA VAL A 25 33.42 -11.03 10.10
C VAL A 25 31.95 -10.80 10.50
N ALA A 26 31.04 -11.72 10.14
CA ALA A 26 29.64 -11.65 10.54
C ALA A 26 29.46 -11.83 12.05
N ALA A 27 30.26 -12.70 12.68
CA ALA A 27 30.26 -12.92 14.12
C ALA A 27 30.80 -11.69 14.88
N GLU A 28 31.92 -11.09 14.43
CA GLU A 28 32.45 -9.83 14.95
C GLU A 28 31.46 -8.67 14.81
N LEU A 29 30.82 -8.52 13.63
CA LEU A 29 29.82 -7.47 13.41
C LEU A 29 28.54 -7.68 14.24
N ALA A 30 28.19 -8.91 14.57
CA ALA A 30 27.04 -9.24 15.40
C ALA A 30 27.35 -9.30 16.90
N ASP A 31 28.60 -9.07 17.33
CA ASP A 31 29.09 -9.29 18.69
C ASP A 31 28.72 -10.68 19.25
N MET A 32 29.04 -11.72 18.46
CA MET A 32 28.70 -13.11 18.76
C MET A 32 29.88 -14.05 18.53
N HIS A 33 29.82 -15.23 19.14
CA HIS A 33 30.74 -16.32 18.82
C HIS A 33 30.34 -17.02 17.51
N PRO A 34 31.28 -17.38 16.60
CA PRO A 34 30.97 -18.06 15.34
C PRO A 34 30.20 -19.38 15.50
N GLN A 35 30.31 -20.06 16.65
CA GLN A 35 29.52 -21.28 16.93
C GLN A 35 28.03 -20.96 17.15
N THR A 36 27.70 -19.81 17.72
CA THR A 36 26.32 -19.34 17.92
C THR A 36 25.66 -19.07 16.56
N LEU A 37 26.39 -18.48 15.61
CA LEU A 37 25.92 -18.31 14.22
C LEU A 37 25.57 -19.66 13.58
N ARG A 38 26.45 -20.67 13.70
CA ARG A 38 26.16 -22.03 13.19
C ARG A 38 24.93 -22.65 13.85
N MET A 39 24.72 -22.38 15.15
CA MET A 39 23.57 -22.88 15.90
C MET A 39 22.25 -22.23 15.43
N TYR A 40 22.28 -20.95 15.05
CA TYR A 40 21.12 -20.25 14.48
C TYR A 40 20.83 -20.72 13.04
N GLU A 41 21.86 -20.92 12.21
CA GLU A 41 21.70 -21.56 10.90
C GLU A 41 21.07 -22.96 11.00
N ALA A 42 21.53 -23.79 11.94
CA ALA A 42 21.03 -25.15 12.13
C ALA A 42 19.56 -25.19 12.55
N ARG A 43 19.02 -24.10 13.08
CA ARG A 43 17.58 -23.91 13.38
C ARG A 43 16.80 -23.19 12.26
N GLY A 44 17.44 -22.82 11.16
CA GLY A 44 16.79 -22.08 10.07
C GLY A 44 16.50 -20.60 10.38
N LEU A 45 17.02 -20.05 11.48
CA LEU A 45 16.85 -18.63 11.81
C LEU A 45 17.51 -17.69 10.79
N ILE A 46 18.55 -18.17 10.09
CA ILE A 46 19.33 -17.43 9.08
C ILE A 46 19.79 -18.40 7.99
N GLU A 47 19.69 -17.97 6.74
CA GLU A 47 20.09 -18.74 5.55
C GLU A 47 21.19 -17.99 4.77
N PRO A 48 22.48 -18.14 5.12
CA PRO A 48 23.56 -17.45 4.43
C PRO A 48 23.75 -17.98 3.00
N LYS A 49 23.84 -17.06 2.03
CA LYS A 49 24.10 -17.40 0.63
C LYS A 49 25.46 -18.11 0.52
N ARG A 50 25.55 -19.21 -0.25
CA ARG A 50 26.82 -19.89 -0.51
C ARG A 50 27.51 -19.34 -1.75
N SER A 51 28.82 -19.13 -1.66
CA SER A 51 29.67 -18.80 -2.81
C SER A 51 29.84 -20.02 -3.73
N PRO A 52 30.26 -19.84 -4.99
CA PRO A 52 30.62 -20.95 -5.88
C PRO A 52 31.74 -21.86 -5.33
N LYS A 53 32.51 -21.39 -4.34
CA LYS A 53 33.53 -22.17 -3.62
C LYS A 53 32.99 -22.86 -2.35
N GLY A 54 31.68 -22.95 -2.19
CA GLY A 54 31.00 -23.58 -1.04
C GLY A 54 30.99 -22.78 0.26
N THR A 55 31.66 -21.62 0.28
CA THR A 55 31.82 -20.74 1.45
C THR A 55 30.52 -20.02 1.80
N ARG A 56 30.15 -19.97 3.08
CA ARG A 56 29.03 -19.15 3.57
C ARG A 56 29.37 -17.66 3.46
N LEU A 57 28.48 -16.87 2.89
CA LEU A 57 28.57 -15.42 2.79
C LEU A 57 27.29 -14.79 3.37
N TYR A 58 27.42 -14.09 4.49
CA TYR A 58 26.35 -13.36 5.14
C TYR A 58 26.22 -11.98 4.49
N SER A 59 24.99 -11.54 4.32
CA SER A 59 24.63 -10.20 3.89
C SER A 59 24.56 -9.22 5.06
N HIS A 60 24.34 -7.94 4.79
CA HIS A 60 24.13 -6.96 5.86
C HIS A 60 22.83 -7.25 6.63
N LYS A 61 21.76 -7.64 5.90
CA LYS A 61 20.48 -8.06 6.50
C LYS A 61 20.63 -9.26 7.43
N ASP A 62 21.52 -10.20 7.13
CA ASP A 62 21.78 -11.35 8.01
C ASP A 62 22.44 -10.91 9.32
N VAL A 63 23.35 -9.92 9.27
CA VAL A 63 23.99 -9.32 10.46
C VAL A 63 22.99 -8.52 11.30
N GLU A 64 22.10 -7.75 10.66
CA GLU A 64 20.99 -7.07 11.35
C GLU A 64 20.06 -8.10 12.02
N ARG A 65 19.72 -9.20 11.32
CA ARG A 65 18.91 -10.29 11.87
C ARG A 65 19.58 -10.98 13.05
N LEU A 66 20.89 -11.21 13.00
CA LEU A 66 21.68 -11.70 14.14
C LEU A 66 21.52 -10.79 15.36
N ARG A 67 21.73 -9.48 15.20
CA ARG A 67 21.60 -8.51 16.30
C ARG A 67 20.18 -8.49 16.88
N ARG A 68 19.14 -8.60 16.05
CA ARG A 68 17.75 -8.72 16.54
C ARG A 68 17.50 -10.01 17.33
N ILE A 69 18.05 -11.15 16.88
CA ILE A 69 18.03 -12.41 17.64
C ILE A 69 18.74 -12.22 18.99
N GLN A 70 19.88 -11.52 19.03
CA GLN A 70 20.60 -11.23 20.26
C GLN A 70 19.75 -10.43 21.24
N ALA A 71 19.19 -9.31 20.83
CA ALA A 71 18.37 -8.46 21.69
C ALA A 71 17.18 -9.24 22.26
N MET A 72 16.46 -10.02 21.44
CA MET A 72 15.34 -10.84 21.91
C MET A 72 15.77 -11.94 22.90
N THR A 73 16.92 -12.57 22.69
CA THR A 73 17.40 -13.64 23.59
C THR A 73 18.03 -13.11 24.88
N ALA A 74 18.76 -11.98 24.82
CA ALA A 74 19.52 -11.41 25.93
C ALA A 74 18.72 -10.41 26.78
N GLU A 75 17.92 -9.54 26.16
CA GLU A 75 17.17 -8.48 26.86
C GLU A 75 15.78 -8.97 27.29
N LEU A 76 15.09 -9.73 26.42
CA LEU A 76 13.74 -10.23 26.70
C LEU A 76 13.73 -11.67 27.26
N GLY A 77 14.90 -12.31 27.39
CA GLY A 77 15.02 -13.70 27.85
C GLY A 77 14.31 -14.73 26.97
N MET A 78 14.02 -14.38 25.70
CA MET A 78 13.19 -15.20 24.82
C MET A 78 13.91 -16.47 24.37
N ASN A 79 13.21 -17.61 24.37
CA ASN A 79 13.75 -18.83 23.79
C ASN A 79 13.76 -18.76 22.24
N LEU A 80 14.58 -19.60 21.60
CA LEU A 80 14.78 -19.52 20.14
C LEU A 80 13.50 -19.85 19.33
N ALA A 81 12.62 -20.72 19.85
CA ALA A 81 11.32 -20.99 19.23
C ALA A 81 10.38 -19.77 19.27
N GLY A 82 10.45 -18.96 20.33
CA GLY A 82 9.76 -17.68 20.42
C GLY A 82 10.31 -16.68 19.41
N VAL A 83 11.63 -16.62 19.23
CA VAL A 83 12.29 -15.78 18.22
C VAL A 83 11.91 -16.20 16.80
N GLU A 84 11.87 -17.50 16.51
CA GLU A 84 11.35 -18.06 15.25
C GLU A 84 9.90 -17.60 15.01
N ARG A 85 9.04 -17.72 16.04
CA ARG A 85 7.63 -17.31 15.96
C ARG A 85 7.44 -15.80 15.77
N VAL A 86 8.30 -14.96 16.36
CA VAL A 86 8.28 -13.51 16.12
C VAL A 86 8.57 -13.19 14.66
N PHE A 87 9.61 -13.78 14.06
CA PHE A 87 9.90 -13.55 12.64
C PHE A 87 8.80 -14.05 11.71
N GLU A 88 8.19 -15.20 12.00
CA GLU A 88 7.05 -15.72 11.23
C GLU A 88 5.86 -14.75 11.26
N LEU A 89 5.56 -14.18 12.44
CA LEU A 89 4.50 -13.18 12.62
C LEU A 89 4.83 -11.86 11.91
N GLU A 90 6.08 -11.39 11.96
CA GLU A 90 6.52 -10.21 11.20
C GLU A 90 6.38 -10.40 9.68
N GLU A 91 6.71 -11.59 9.17
CA GLU A 91 6.53 -11.91 7.75
C GLU A 91 5.05 -11.97 7.35
N GLN A 92 4.20 -12.58 8.19
CA GLN A 92 2.74 -12.62 8.01
C GLN A 92 2.14 -11.21 8.00
N LEU A 93 2.49 -10.36 8.98
CA LEU A 93 2.05 -8.97 9.05
C LEU A 93 2.49 -8.18 7.81
N GLY A 94 3.76 -8.26 7.42
CA GLY A 94 4.26 -7.62 6.20
C GLY A 94 3.55 -8.12 4.93
N GLY A 95 3.16 -9.40 4.89
CA GLY A 95 2.34 -9.98 3.82
C GLY A 95 0.91 -9.42 3.80
N MET A 96 0.27 -9.32 4.95
CA MET A 96 -1.07 -8.74 5.11
C MET A 96 -1.09 -7.27 4.73
N GLU A 97 -0.11 -6.48 5.17
CA GLU A 97 0.04 -5.08 4.77
C GLU A 97 0.23 -4.92 3.25
N ARG A 98 1.07 -5.75 2.61
CA ARG A 98 1.23 -5.73 1.14
C ARG A 98 -0.10 -6.02 0.44
N LYS A 99 -0.91 -6.92 0.99
CA LYS A 99 -2.25 -7.24 0.48
C LYS A 99 -3.23 -6.09 0.69
N ILE A 100 -3.22 -5.43 1.85
CA ILE A 100 -4.06 -4.25 2.14
C ILE A 100 -3.73 -3.14 1.13
N ARG A 101 -2.46 -2.76 0.98
CA ARG A 101 -2.01 -1.73 0.02
C ARG A 101 -2.43 -2.05 -1.44
N LEU A 102 -2.41 -3.32 -1.83
CA LEU A 102 -2.89 -3.75 -3.16
C LEU A 102 -4.42 -3.61 -3.30
N LEU A 103 -5.18 -3.96 -2.26
CA LEU A 103 -6.64 -3.84 -2.26
C LEU A 103 -7.10 -2.38 -2.23
N GLU A 104 -6.44 -1.52 -1.44
CA GLU A 104 -6.68 -0.08 -1.41
C GLU A 104 -6.45 0.55 -2.78
N LYS A 105 -5.34 0.21 -3.45
CA LYS A 105 -5.07 0.66 -4.83
C LYS A 105 -6.18 0.24 -5.80
N ARG A 106 -6.61 -1.03 -5.76
CA ARG A 106 -7.71 -1.52 -6.61
C ARG A 106 -9.05 -0.85 -6.29
N ALA A 107 -9.33 -0.56 -5.02
CA ALA A 107 -10.54 0.15 -4.61
C ALA A 107 -10.55 1.60 -5.14
N ALA A 108 -9.39 2.28 -5.14
CA ALA A 108 -9.25 3.59 -5.73
C ALA A 108 -9.43 3.57 -7.26
N GLU A 109 -8.85 2.59 -7.96
CA GLU A 109 -9.01 2.39 -9.41
C GLU A 109 -10.49 2.16 -9.79
N LEU A 110 -11.18 1.27 -9.06
CA LEU A 110 -12.61 0.99 -9.29
C LEU A 110 -13.50 2.21 -8.98
N LYS A 111 -13.19 2.96 -7.91
CA LYS A 111 -13.94 4.18 -7.57
C LYS A 111 -13.82 5.24 -8.67
N ALA A 112 -12.61 5.47 -9.19
CA ALA A 112 -12.39 6.39 -10.31
C ALA A 112 -13.14 5.95 -11.57
N GLU A 113 -13.26 4.64 -11.82
CA GLU A 113 -14.02 4.12 -12.96
C GLU A 113 -15.53 4.32 -12.80
N VAL A 114 -16.08 4.11 -11.61
CA VAL A 114 -17.49 4.42 -11.31
C VAL A 114 -17.77 5.91 -11.53
N GLU A 115 -16.91 6.79 -11.03
CA GLU A 115 -17.04 8.25 -11.21
C GLU A 115 -17.03 8.65 -12.70
N ARG A 116 -16.17 8.03 -13.52
CA ARG A 116 -16.15 8.22 -14.99
C ARG A 116 -17.45 7.76 -15.65
N LEU A 117 -17.92 6.55 -15.33
CA LEU A 117 -19.16 6.02 -15.90
C LEU A 117 -20.39 6.84 -15.49
N GLU A 118 -20.42 7.37 -14.26
CA GLU A 118 -21.48 8.28 -13.81
C GLU A 118 -21.43 9.65 -14.50
N GLN A 119 -20.25 10.13 -14.90
CA GLN A 119 -20.12 11.32 -15.72
C GLN A 119 -20.66 11.10 -17.14
N VAL A 120 -20.21 10.05 -17.84
CA VAL A 120 -20.72 9.69 -19.18
C VAL A 120 -22.23 9.47 -19.16
N ARG A 121 -22.77 8.79 -18.13
CA ARG A 121 -24.22 8.59 -17.96
C ARG A 121 -24.97 9.92 -17.76
N ARG A 122 -24.37 10.91 -17.12
CA ARG A 122 -24.98 12.26 -16.94
C ARG A 122 -25.01 13.02 -18.26
N GLU A 123 -23.91 12.99 -19.01
CA GLU A 123 -23.78 13.64 -20.33
C GLU A 123 -24.82 13.07 -21.31
N LEU A 124 -24.89 11.73 -21.48
CA LEU A 124 -25.90 11.08 -22.33
C LEU A 124 -27.35 11.34 -21.87
N ARG A 125 -27.60 11.48 -20.56
CA ARG A 125 -28.94 11.83 -20.03
C ARG A 125 -29.34 13.28 -20.31
N ALA A 126 -28.39 14.19 -20.48
CA ALA A 126 -28.68 15.58 -20.83
C ALA A 126 -29.02 15.71 -22.33
N GLU A 127 -28.50 14.82 -23.17
CA GLU A 127 -28.72 14.82 -24.62
C GLU A 127 -30.05 14.13 -25.02
N ILE A 128 -30.50 13.11 -24.28
CA ILE A 128 -31.74 12.39 -24.57
C ILE A 128 -32.97 13.11 -24.00
N VAL A 129 -33.69 13.84 -24.84
CA VAL A 129 -35.02 14.40 -24.50
C VAL A 129 -36.06 13.28 -24.44
N PRO A 130 -36.78 13.07 -23.31
CA PRO A 130 -37.79 12.02 -23.21
C PRO A 130 -39.02 12.35 -24.06
N TYR A 131 -39.17 11.67 -25.20
CA TYR A 131 -40.37 11.77 -26.04
C TYR A 131 -41.54 10.99 -25.42
N VAL A 132 -42.38 11.70 -24.65
CA VAL A 132 -43.60 11.12 -24.07
C VAL A 132 -44.69 11.00 -25.15
N LYS A 133 -44.76 9.83 -25.78
CA LYS A 133 -45.77 9.53 -26.82
C LYS A 133 -47.15 9.27 -26.17
N GLY A 134 -47.91 10.34 -25.87
CA GLY A 134 -49.15 10.18 -25.11
C GLY A 134 -50.01 11.43 -24.91
N GLY A 135 -50.12 12.31 -25.90
CA GLY A 135 -51.11 13.39 -25.91
C GLY A 135 -51.93 13.34 -27.21
N ALA A 136 -53.25 13.18 -27.11
CA ALA A 136 -54.11 13.26 -28.29
C ALA A 136 -54.08 14.68 -28.85
N ILE A 137 -53.77 14.84 -30.14
CA ILE A 137 -53.81 16.15 -30.81
C ILE A 137 -55.27 16.50 -31.08
N VAL A 138 -55.88 17.19 -30.12
CA VAL A 138 -57.24 17.74 -30.25
C VAL A 138 -57.16 19.02 -31.08
N ARG A 139 -58.05 19.20 -32.07
CA ARG A 139 -58.10 20.47 -32.82
C ARG A 139 -58.57 21.60 -31.90
N ASN A 140 -57.99 22.78 -32.04
CA ASN A 140 -58.27 23.94 -31.18
C ASN A 140 -59.76 24.35 -31.15
N ALA A 141 -60.53 24.00 -32.19
CA ALA A 141 -61.98 24.21 -32.25
C ALA A 141 -62.77 23.31 -31.27
N ASP A 142 -62.24 22.13 -30.93
CA ASP A 142 -62.90 21.12 -30.10
C ASP A 142 -62.59 21.29 -28.58
N VAL A 143 -61.72 22.25 -28.24
CA VAL A 143 -61.32 22.55 -26.86
C VAL A 143 -62.37 23.41 -26.16
N LYS A 144 -63.21 22.79 -25.33
CA LYS A 144 -64.12 23.52 -24.42
C LYS A 144 -63.32 24.39 -23.45
N ARG A 145 -63.37 25.70 -23.63
CA ARG A 145 -62.76 26.68 -22.71
C ARG A 145 -63.56 26.72 -21.40
N PHE A 146 -62.91 26.46 -20.28
CA PHE A 146 -63.44 26.72 -18.94
C PHE A 146 -62.61 27.79 -18.24
N THR A 147 -63.27 28.85 -17.78
CA THR A 147 -62.62 30.01 -17.15
C THR A 147 -62.34 29.75 -15.68
N VAL A 148 -61.08 29.56 -15.31
CA VAL A 148 -60.67 29.48 -13.90
C VAL A 148 -60.58 30.89 -13.32
N ARG A 149 -61.37 31.19 -12.29
CA ARG A 149 -61.24 32.44 -11.51
C ARG A 149 -60.03 32.35 -10.59
N VAL A 150 -58.95 33.04 -10.95
CA VAL A 150 -57.79 33.23 -10.07
C VAL A 150 -58.10 34.39 -9.11
N GLN A 151 -58.13 34.10 -7.81
CA GLN A 151 -58.41 35.09 -6.78
C GLN A 151 -57.11 35.84 -6.44
N ARG A 152 -57.08 37.15 -6.71
CA ARG A 152 -55.90 38.00 -6.48
C ARG A 152 -55.94 38.51 -5.02
N PRO A 153 -54.89 38.30 -4.20
CA PRO A 153 -54.93 38.72 -2.80
C PRO A 153 -54.79 40.25 -2.66
N GLY A 154 -55.73 40.83 -1.90
CA GLY A 154 -55.62 42.07 -1.11
C GLY A 154 -54.93 43.31 -1.71
N GLY A 155 -55.72 44.32 -2.07
CA GLY A 155 -55.22 45.69 -2.28
C GLY A 155 -55.12 46.49 -0.97
N GLY A 156 -54.18 47.42 -0.89
CA GLY A 156 -54.06 48.42 0.18
C GLY A 156 -54.06 49.83 -0.42
N THR A 157 -55.16 50.56 -0.29
CA THR A 157 -55.32 51.93 -0.79
C THR A 157 -55.20 52.93 0.36
N GLN A 158 -54.29 53.91 0.25
CA GLN A 158 -54.44 55.22 0.88
C GLN A 158 -53.48 56.30 0.31
N ARG A 159 -54.07 57.22 -0.48
CA ARG A 159 -53.79 58.67 -0.51
C ARG A 159 -54.99 59.34 0.21
N PRO A 160 -54.99 60.61 0.66
CA PRO A 160 -54.26 61.80 0.15
C PRO A 160 -53.39 62.43 1.28
N SER A 161 -52.99 63.72 1.34
CA SER A 161 -53.34 64.95 0.59
C SER A 161 -52.23 66.02 0.72
N ALA A 162 -52.33 67.08 -0.09
CA ALA A 162 -51.55 68.34 -0.09
C ALA A 162 -50.06 68.20 -0.50
#